data_AF-A0A1R3J025-F1
#
_entry.id   AF-A0A1R3J025-F1
#
_cell.length_a   1.000
_cell.length_b   1.000
_cell.length_c   1.000
_cell.angle_alpha   90.00
_cell.angle_beta   90.00
_cell.angle_gamma   90.00
#
_symmetry.space_group_name_H-M   'P 1'
#
loop_
_entity.id
_entity.type
_entity.pdbx_description
1 polymer ?
#
loop_
_entity_poly.entity_id
_entity_poly.type
_entity_poly.pdbx_seq_one_letter_code
_entity_poly.pdbx_strand_id
1 'polypeptide(L)'
;MMKTLERYQKCNYGAPETNVSTREALELSSQQEYLKLKARYEALQRSQRNLLGEDLGPLNSKELESLERQLDSSLKQIRSTRTQYMLDQLTDLQRKEHLLNEANKTLKQRLVEGYQVNPLQLNPNAEDVGYGRQPPHQPQGDHGFFHPLDCEPTLQIGYQPDPISVVTAGPSVNNYMTGWVP
;
A
#
# COMPACT_ATOMS: atom_id res chain seq x y z
N MET A 1 29.73 36.52 -62.77
CA MET A 1 28.88 36.36 -61.57
C MET A 1 28.71 34.89 -61.19
N MET A 2 28.18 34.01 -62.06
CA MET A 2 28.02 32.56 -61.76
C MET A 2 29.34 31.86 -61.39
N LYS A 3 30.43 32.11 -62.13
CA LYS A 3 31.76 31.53 -61.83
C LYS A 3 32.36 31.98 -60.48
N THR A 4 31.90 33.11 -59.95
CA THR A 4 32.32 33.61 -58.63
C THR A 4 31.49 32.93 -57.53
N LEU A 5 30.18 32.78 -57.76
CA LEU A 5 29.27 32.03 -56.88
C LEU A 5 29.69 30.56 -56.75
N GLU A 6 30.02 29.88 -57.85
CA GLU A 6 30.53 28.50 -57.85
C GLU A 6 31.82 28.35 -57.03
N ARG A 7 32.71 29.35 -57.11
CA ARG A 7 33.98 29.32 -56.38
C ARG A 7 33.76 29.51 -54.88
N TYR A 8 32.87 30.43 -54.49
CA TYR A 8 32.46 30.58 -53.09
C TYR A 8 31.75 29.34 -52.54
N GLN A 9 30.91 28.68 -53.35
CA GLN A 9 30.23 27.44 -52.96
C GLN A 9 31.22 26.29 -52.73
N LYS A 10 32.22 26.14 -53.60
CA LYS A 10 33.30 25.13 -53.43
C LYS A 10 34.25 25.43 -52.28
N CYS A 11 34.45 26.70 -51.91
CA CYS A 11 35.32 27.09 -50.80
C CYS A 11 34.61 27.06 -49.43
N ASN A 12 33.29 27.20 -49.39
CA ASN A 12 32.50 27.14 -48.14
C ASN A 12 32.06 25.71 -47.77
N TYR A 13 31.94 24.83 -48.76
CA TYR A 13 31.65 23.39 -48.58
C TYR A 13 32.86 22.55 -48.98
N GLY A 14 33.89 22.55 -48.14
CA GLY A 14 34.95 21.55 -48.23
C GLY A 14 34.36 20.17 -47.94
N ALA A 15 34.12 19.37 -48.98
CA ALA A 15 33.41 18.08 -48.97
C ALA A 15 31.98 18.13 -48.40
N PRO A 16 31.02 17.35 -48.94
CA PRO A 16 29.81 17.07 -48.18
C PRO A 16 30.26 16.29 -46.94
N GLU A 17 30.23 16.95 -45.79
CA GLU A 17 30.55 16.35 -44.50
C GLU A 17 29.76 15.04 -44.36
N THR A 18 30.43 13.89 -44.46
CA THR A 18 29.88 12.54 -44.22
C THR A 18 29.10 12.47 -42.88
N ASN A 19 29.41 13.40 -41.99
CA ASN A 19 28.82 13.64 -40.68
C ASN A 19 27.32 13.99 -40.72
N VAL A 20 26.81 14.67 -41.77
CA VAL A 20 25.37 15.01 -41.87
C VAL A 20 24.53 13.77 -42.15
N SER A 21 24.96 12.94 -43.11
CA SER A 21 24.31 11.66 -43.44
C SER A 21 24.37 10.68 -42.26
N THR A 22 25.48 10.68 -41.52
CA THR A 22 25.65 9.83 -40.32
C THR A 22 24.73 10.28 -39.18
N ARG A 23 24.56 11.58 -38.98
CA ARG A 23 23.64 12.15 -37.99
C ARG A 23 22.18 11.85 -38.34
N GLU A 24 21.78 12.04 -39.60
CA GLU A 24 20.43 11.71 -40.06
C GLU A 24 20.14 10.21 -39.90
N ALA A 25 21.10 9.33 -40.21
CA ALA A 25 20.98 7.89 -39.97
C ALA A 25 20.83 7.55 -38.48
N LEU A 26 21.54 8.26 -37.59
CA LEU A 26 21.43 8.09 -36.14
C LEU A 26 20.07 8.57 -35.62
N GLU A 27 19.56 9.69 -36.11
CA GLU A 27 18.25 10.22 -35.76
C GLU A 27 17.13 9.28 -36.23
N LEU A 28 17.22 8.73 -37.44
CA LEU A 28 16.29 7.71 -37.95
C LEU A 28 16.34 6.42 -37.13
N SER A 29 17.53 5.96 -36.76
CA SER A 29 17.72 4.80 -35.89
C SER A 29 17.06 5.01 -34.52
N SER A 30 17.29 6.19 -33.91
CA SER A 30 16.67 6.56 -32.62
C SER A 30 15.15 6.59 -32.70
N GLN A 31 14.58 7.17 -33.75
CA GLN A 31 13.13 7.16 -33.98
C GLN A 31 12.59 5.73 -34.15
N GLN A 32 13.29 4.87 -34.86
CA GLN A 32 12.90 3.48 -35.05
C GLN A 32 12.89 2.70 -33.72
N GLU A 33 13.92 2.89 -32.88
CA GLU A 33 13.97 2.29 -31.54
C GLU A 33 12.86 2.82 -30.63
N TYR A 34 12.56 4.12 -30.72
CA TYR A 34 11.41 4.70 -30.00
C TYR A 34 10.09 4.04 -30.44
N LEU A 35 9.86 3.87 -31.74
CA LEU A 35 8.63 3.22 -32.23
C LEU A 35 8.52 1.75 -31.77
N LYS A 36 9.64 1.01 -31.75
CA LYS A 36 9.68 -0.34 -31.19
C LYS A 36 9.32 -0.33 -29.70
N LEU A 37 9.89 0.60 -28.93
CA LEU A 37 9.59 0.73 -27.50
C LEU A 37 8.12 1.12 -27.27
N LYS A 38 7.59 2.05 -28.04
CA LYS A 38 6.19 2.49 -27.98
C LYS A 38 5.24 1.33 -28.25
N ALA A 39 5.51 0.52 -29.27
CA ALA A 39 4.70 -0.67 -29.57
C ALA A 39 4.69 -1.68 -28.41
N ARG A 40 5.85 -1.89 -27.75
CA ARG A 40 5.95 -2.74 -26.56
C ARG A 40 5.16 -2.17 -25.38
N TYR A 41 5.25 -0.86 -25.15
CA TYR A 41 4.48 -0.16 -24.11
C TYR A 41 2.97 -0.30 -24.34
N GLU A 42 2.50 -0.06 -25.56
CA GLU A 42 1.07 -0.18 -25.89
C GLU A 42 0.56 -1.62 -25.75
N ALA A 43 1.38 -2.62 -26.07
CA ALA A 43 1.06 -4.02 -25.84
C ALA A 43 0.97 -4.34 -24.34
N LEU A 44 1.90 -3.82 -23.53
CA LEU A 44 1.88 -3.96 -22.08
C LEU A 44 0.64 -3.28 -21.47
N GLN A 45 0.30 -2.07 -21.90
CA GLN A 45 -0.88 -1.33 -21.44
C GLN A 45 -2.18 -2.06 -21.80
N ARG A 46 -2.27 -2.69 -22.99
CA ARG A 46 -3.40 -3.57 -23.33
C ARG A 46 -3.49 -4.76 -22.38
N SER A 47 -2.37 -5.43 -22.12
CA SER A 47 -2.33 -6.56 -21.19
C SER A 47 -2.80 -6.16 -19.78
N GLN A 48 -2.37 -4.99 -19.29
CA GLN A 48 -2.81 -4.47 -18.00
C GLN A 48 -4.33 -4.22 -17.95
N ARG A 49 -4.88 -3.57 -18.99
CA ARG A 49 -6.34 -3.34 -19.09
C ARG A 49 -7.10 -4.66 -19.06
N ASN A 50 -6.65 -5.67 -19.81
CA ASN A 50 -7.26 -6.99 -19.79
C ASN A 50 -7.23 -7.62 -18.38
N LEU A 51 -6.10 -7.52 -17.67
CA LEU A 51 -5.97 -8.01 -16.28
C LEU A 51 -6.90 -7.27 -15.30
N LEU A 52 -7.27 -6.03 -15.61
CA LEU A 52 -8.26 -5.24 -14.85
C LEU A 52 -9.71 -5.51 -15.29
N GLY A 53 -9.92 -6.37 -16.28
CA GLY A 53 -11.25 -6.68 -16.83
C GLY A 53 -11.76 -5.67 -17.86
N GLU A 54 -10.89 -4.80 -18.37
CA GLU A 54 -11.19 -3.79 -19.38
C GLU A 54 -10.84 -4.29 -20.79
N ASP A 55 -11.50 -3.74 -21.81
CA ASP A 55 -11.21 -3.97 -23.25
C ASP A 55 -11.09 -5.45 -23.66
N LEU A 56 -11.92 -6.30 -23.09
CA LEU A 56 -11.90 -7.75 -23.31
C LEU A 56 -12.46 -8.19 -24.67
N GLY A 57 -13.18 -7.31 -25.38
CA GLY A 57 -13.85 -7.63 -26.65
C GLY A 57 -12.98 -8.27 -27.75
N PRO A 58 -11.69 -7.89 -27.91
CA PRO A 58 -10.80 -8.50 -28.89
C PRO A 58 -10.30 -9.91 -28.52
N LEU A 59 -10.51 -10.38 -27.28
CA LEU A 59 -10.03 -11.70 -26.84
C LEU A 59 -11.01 -12.78 -27.26
N ASN A 60 -10.48 -13.91 -27.72
CA ASN A 60 -11.30 -15.10 -27.97
C ASN A 60 -11.56 -15.90 -26.67
N SER A 61 -12.42 -16.93 -26.75
CA SER A 61 -12.80 -17.74 -25.58
C SER A 61 -11.61 -18.38 -24.88
N LYS A 62 -10.62 -18.91 -25.62
CA LYS A 62 -9.43 -19.55 -25.04
C LYS A 62 -8.56 -18.53 -24.30
N GLU A 63 -8.43 -17.33 -24.85
CA GLU A 63 -7.68 -16.24 -24.24
C GLU A 63 -8.36 -15.75 -22.96
N LEU A 64 -9.68 -15.61 -22.96
CA LEU A 64 -10.46 -15.25 -21.77
C LEU A 64 -10.35 -16.29 -20.67
N GLU A 65 -10.51 -17.58 -21.00
CA GLU A 65 -10.33 -18.66 -20.03
C GLU A 65 -8.90 -18.69 -19.46
N SER A 66 -7.90 -18.39 -20.28
CA SER A 66 -6.51 -18.30 -19.81
C SER A 66 -6.31 -17.14 -18.85
N LEU A 67 -6.88 -15.98 -19.17
CA LEU A 67 -6.85 -14.79 -18.34
C LEU A 67 -7.55 -15.03 -16.99
N GLU A 68 -8.72 -15.66 -17.01
CA GLU A 68 -9.46 -16.04 -15.80
C GLU A 68 -8.63 -16.98 -14.91
N ARG A 69 -8.06 -18.05 -15.47
CA ARG A 69 -7.19 -18.97 -14.71
C ARG A 69 -5.98 -18.26 -14.11
N GLN A 70 -5.38 -17.33 -14.85
CA GLN A 70 -4.25 -16.53 -14.36
C GLN A 70 -4.67 -15.63 -13.19
N LEU A 71 -5.82 -14.96 -13.29
CA LEU A 71 -6.33 -14.09 -12.23
C LEU A 71 -6.74 -14.90 -10.98
N ASP A 72 -7.43 -16.03 -11.15
CA ASP A 72 -7.84 -16.90 -10.04
C ASP A 72 -6.64 -17.46 -9.27
N SER A 73 -5.66 -18.02 -10.00
CA SER A 73 -4.45 -18.59 -9.39
C SER A 73 -3.61 -17.54 -8.66
N SER A 74 -3.37 -16.38 -9.28
CA SER A 74 -2.62 -15.29 -8.65
C SER A 74 -3.35 -14.69 -7.44
N LEU A 75 -4.68 -14.53 -7.51
CA LEU A 75 -5.48 -14.06 -6.38
C LEU A 75 -5.43 -15.03 -5.20
N LYS A 76 -5.54 -16.34 -5.46
CA LYS A 76 -5.37 -17.38 -4.43
C LYS A 76 -3.99 -17.29 -3.77
N GLN A 77 -2.93 -17.13 -4.58
CA GLN A 77 -1.57 -16.96 -4.06
C GLN A 77 -1.44 -15.71 -3.20
N ILE A 78 -1.92 -14.55 -3.66
CA ILE A 78 -1.88 -13.28 -2.90
C ILE A 78 -2.60 -13.42 -1.56
N ARG A 79 -3.81 -14.02 -1.56
CA ARG A 79 -4.58 -14.26 -0.33
C ARG A 79 -3.85 -15.20 0.62
N SER A 80 -3.27 -16.29 0.10
CA SER A 80 -2.48 -17.23 0.88
C SER A 80 -1.29 -16.54 1.53
N THR A 81 -0.48 -15.80 0.76
CA THR A 81 0.68 -15.07 1.26
C THR A 81 0.29 -14.04 2.31
N ARG A 82 -0.79 -13.27 2.07
CA ARG A 82 -1.28 -12.28 3.04
C ARG A 82 -1.72 -12.94 4.34
N THR A 83 -2.45 -14.04 4.26
CA THR A 83 -2.94 -14.78 5.42
C THR A 83 -1.77 -15.35 6.21
N GLN A 84 -0.81 -15.99 5.54
CA GLN A 84 0.38 -16.54 6.18
C GLN A 84 1.18 -15.43 6.89
N TYR A 85 1.40 -14.30 6.23
CA TYR A 85 2.08 -13.16 6.84
C TYR A 85 1.37 -12.66 8.11
N MET A 86 0.04 -12.56 8.08
CA MET A 86 -0.73 -12.16 9.27
C MET A 86 -0.62 -13.17 10.41
N LEU A 87 -0.64 -14.48 10.11
CA LEU A 87 -0.46 -15.53 11.10
C LEU A 87 0.94 -15.51 11.72
N ASP A 88 1.97 -15.26 10.91
CA ASP A 88 3.34 -15.14 11.38
C ASP A 88 3.49 -13.94 12.33
N GLN A 89 2.92 -12.77 11.96
CA GLN A 89 2.89 -11.59 12.82
C GLN A 89 2.16 -11.84 14.14
N LEU A 90 1.00 -12.50 14.09
CA LEU A 90 0.24 -12.85 15.29
C LEU A 90 1.05 -13.75 16.22
N THR A 91 1.66 -14.80 15.67
CA THR A 91 2.47 -15.77 16.42
C THR A 91 3.68 -15.10 17.08
N ASP A 92 4.36 -14.21 16.36
CA ASP A 92 5.49 -13.46 16.90
C ASP A 92 5.08 -12.51 18.03
N LEU A 93 3.93 -11.84 17.89
CA LEU A 93 3.40 -10.97 18.94
C LEU A 93 2.97 -11.76 20.18
N GLN A 94 2.28 -12.89 20.01
CA GLN A 94 1.91 -13.78 21.13
C GLN A 94 3.14 -14.32 21.87
N ARG A 95 4.21 -14.67 21.13
CA ARG A 95 5.47 -15.08 21.74
C ARG A 95 6.09 -13.96 22.59
N LYS A 96 6.12 -12.73 22.06
CA LYS A 96 6.64 -11.55 22.76
C LYS A 96 5.82 -11.23 24.00
N GLU A 97 4.49 -11.26 23.89
CA GLU A 97 3.57 -11.07 25.01
C GLU A 97 3.86 -12.08 26.12
N HIS A 98 3.99 -13.36 25.79
CA HIS A 98 4.28 -14.41 26.76
C HIS A 98 5.62 -14.18 27.48
N LEU A 99 6.68 -13.88 26.74
CA LEU A 99 8.01 -13.57 27.30
C LEU A 99 7.96 -12.36 28.25
N LEU A 100 7.26 -11.29 27.86
CA LEU A 100 7.11 -10.09 28.68
C LEU A 100 6.28 -10.34 29.93
N ASN A 101 5.23 -11.16 29.84
CA ASN A 101 4.41 -11.54 30.99
C ASN A 101 5.22 -12.35 32.02
N GLU A 102 6.02 -13.32 31.57
CA GLU A 102 6.88 -14.11 32.47
C GLU A 102 7.98 -13.25 33.11
N ALA A 103 8.60 -12.34 32.35
CA ALA A 103 9.57 -11.39 32.88
C ALA A 103 8.94 -10.45 33.92
N ASN A 104 7.76 -9.89 33.62
CA ASN A 104 7.03 -9.04 34.55
C ASN A 104 6.62 -9.78 35.84
N LYS A 105 6.17 -11.03 35.73
CA LYS A 105 5.85 -11.88 36.88
C LYS A 105 7.07 -12.11 37.77
N THR A 106 8.22 -12.41 37.15
CA THR A 106 9.50 -12.59 37.86
C THR A 106 9.93 -11.31 38.58
N LEU A 107 9.83 -10.15 37.90
CA LEU A 107 10.17 -8.85 38.50
C LEU A 107 9.25 -8.50 39.67
N LYS A 108 7.93 -8.71 39.52
CA LYS A 108 6.96 -8.50 40.61
C LYS A 108 7.26 -9.38 41.83
N GLN A 109 7.63 -10.64 41.61
CA GLN A 109 8.03 -11.53 42.69
C GLN A 109 9.29 -11.02 43.41
N ARG A 110 10.34 -10.68 42.66
CA ARG A 110 11.59 -10.14 43.25
C ARG A 110 11.37 -8.82 43.99
N LEU A 111 10.46 -7.97 43.51
CA LEU A 111 10.11 -6.73 44.17
C LEU A 111 9.50 -7.01 45.55
N VAL A 112 8.55 -7.93 45.64
CA VAL A 112 7.94 -8.36 46.91
C VAL A 112 8.98 -8.99 47.84
N GLU A 113 9.84 -9.86 47.33
CA GLU A 113 10.93 -10.48 48.09
C GLU A 113 11.95 -9.44 48.60
N GLY A 114 12.32 -8.46 47.78
CA GLY A 114 13.21 -7.35 48.15
C GLY A 114 12.62 -6.44 49.24
N TYR A 115 11.30 -6.22 49.24
CA TYR A 115 10.62 -5.51 50.32
C TYR A 115 10.56 -6.31 51.63
N GLN A 116 10.54 -7.65 51.58
CA GLN A 116 10.60 -8.48 52.79
C GLN A 116 12.02 -8.59 53.38
N VAL A 117 13.07 -8.51 52.56
CA VAL A 117 14.47 -8.60 53.02
C VAL A 117 15.02 -7.24 53.48
N ASN A 118 14.35 -6.12 53.16
CA ASN A 118 14.84 -4.79 53.47
C ASN A 118 13.89 -3.89 54.29
N PRO A 119 13.50 -4.27 55.52
CA PRO A 119 12.76 -3.37 56.41
C PRO A 119 13.65 -2.29 57.07
N LEU A 120 14.97 -2.26 56.81
CA LEU A 120 15.93 -1.46 57.59
C LEU A 120 16.75 -0.42 56.80
N GLN A 121 16.55 -0.25 55.49
CA GLN A 121 17.36 0.69 54.68
C GLN A 121 16.59 1.72 53.86
N LEU A 122 15.29 1.91 54.10
CA LEU A 122 14.61 3.11 53.62
C LEU A 122 14.25 3.98 54.82
N ASN A 123 15.19 4.84 55.21
CA ASN A 123 14.94 5.95 56.14
C ASN A 123 13.96 6.93 55.44
N PRO A 124 12.72 7.08 55.93
CA PRO A 124 11.88 8.18 55.50
C PRO A 124 12.19 9.36 56.41
N ASN A 125 13.22 10.15 56.09
CA ASN A 125 13.28 11.50 56.63
C ASN A 125 12.14 12.28 55.97
N ALA A 126 11.05 12.34 56.71
CA ALA A 126 9.91 13.19 56.46
C ALA A 126 10.35 14.63 56.67
N GLU A 127 10.54 15.39 55.59
CA GLU A 127 10.10 16.78 55.49
C GLU A 127 9.82 17.12 54.02
N ASP A 128 8.64 17.70 53.81
CA ASP A 128 8.21 18.46 52.65
C ASP A 128 7.85 17.70 51.34
N VAL A 129 6.54 17.59 51.11
CA VAL A 129 5.80 18.19 49.99
C VAL A 129 4.44 17.50 49.98
N GLY A 130 3.45 18.20 50.54
CA GLY A 130 2.09 17.71 50.63
C GLY A 130 1.37 17.76 49.30
N TYR A 131 0.58 16.72 49.01
CA TYR A 131 -0.70 16.85 48.31
C TYR A 131 -1.63 15.68 48.72
N GLY A 132 -2.78 16.04 49.30
CA GLY A 132 -4.07 15.37 49.12
C GLY A 132 -4.28 13.97 49.70
N ARG A 133 -4.67 13.89 50.97
CA ARG A 133 -5.45 12.75 51.51
C ARG A 133 -6.94 13.13 51.46
N GLN A 134 -7.75 12.40 50.70
CA GLN A 134 -9.20 12.32 50.91
C GLN A 134 -9.63 10.87 51.21
N PRO A 135 -10.63 10.65 52.09
CA PRO A 135 -11.07 9.32 52.53
C PRO A 135 -12.03 8.66 51.51
N PRO A 136 -12.31 7.34 51.63
CA PRO A 136 -13.15 6.63 50.66
C PRO A 136 -14.64 6.84 50.96
N HIS A 137 -15.40 7.33 49.98
CA HIS A 137 -16.86 7.35 50.00
C HIS A 137 -17.42 6.28 49.05
N GLN A 138 -18.43 5.57 49.54
CA GLN A 138 -19.20 4.50 48.89
C GLN A 138 -20.11 5.02 47.74
N PRO A 139 -20.74 4.14 46.93
CA PRO A 139 -21.01 4.37 45.51
C PRO A 139 -22.40 4.93 45.25
N GLN A 140 -22.51 6.00 44.47
CA GLN A 140 -23.74 6.36 43.75
C GLN A 140 -23.41 7.16 42.49
N GLY A 141 -24.03 6.73 41.38
CA GLY A 141 -24.58 7.64 40.38
C GLY A 141 -23.61 8.35 39.44
N ASP A 142 -23.53 7.78 38.25
CA ASP A 142 -23.70 8.51 36.98
C ASP A 142 -22.46 9.09 36.26
N HIS A 143 -22.46 8.78 34.97
CA HIS A 143 -21.64 9.28 33.86
C HIS A 143 -20.12 9.07 33.86
N GLY A 144 -19.71 8.09 33.06
CA GLY A 144 -18.62 8.30 32.10
C GLY A 144 -17.69 7.13 31.90
N PHE A 145 -17.59 6.69 30.64
CA PHE A 145 -16.41 6.03 30.07
C PHE A 145 -16.34 4.50 30.07
N PHE A 146 -17.41 3.80 29.68
CA PHE A 146 -17.24 2.52 28.97
C PHE A 146 -18.43 2.32 28.02
N HIS A 147 -18.18 2.39 26.70
CA HIS A 147 -19.06 1.79 25.71
C HIS A 147 -18.57 0.35 25.48
N PRO A 148 -19.39 -0.68 25.74
CA PRO A 148 -19.15 -2.00 25.19
C PRO A 148 -19.17 -1.91 23.66
N LEU A 149 -18.16 -2.47 23.00
CA LEU A 149 -18.21 -2.63 21.55
C LEU A 149 -19.26 -3.70 21.24
N ASP A 150 -20.42 -3.29 20.76
CA ASP A 150 -21.36 -4.19 20.12
C ASP A 150 -20.68 -4.73 18.84
N CYS A 151 -20.38 -6.02 18.84
CA CYS A 151 -19.95 -6.72 17.64
C CYS A 151 -21.12 -6.72 16.65
N GLU A 152 -21.09 -5.82 15.68
CA GLU A 152 -21.97 -5.86 14.51
C GLU A 152 -21.95 -7.27 13.89
N PRO A 153 -23.11 -7.92 13.70
CA PRO A 153 -23.14 -9.25 13.11
C PRO A 153 -22.73 -9.17 11.64
N THR A 154 -21.90 -10.14 11.27
CA THR A 154 -21.42 -10.50 9.94
C THR A 154 -22.37 -10.09 8.81
N LEU A 155 -21.83 -9.33 7.85
CA LEU A 155 -22.38 -9.03 6.52
C LEU A 155 -23.43 -10.06 6.07
N GLN A 156 -24.70 -9.65 6.08
CA GLN A 156 -25.78 -10.37 5.42
C GLN A 156 -25.59 -10.27 3.91
N ILE A 157 -24.82 -11.19 3.32
CA ILE A 157 -24.96 -11.53 1.91
C ILE A 157 -26.29 -12.27 1.77
N GLY A 158 -27.32 -11.53 1.41
CA GLY A 158 -28.66 -12.04 1.14
C GLY A 158 -29.44 -11.04 0.31
N TYR A 159 -29.84 -11.46 -0.88
CA TYR A 159 -30.69 -10.71 -1.80
C TYR A 159 -31.94 -10.15 -1.09
N GLN A 160 -32.14 -8.83 -1.18
CA GLN A 160 -33.41 -8.19 -0.85
C GLN A 160 -34.18 -7.96 -2.17
N PRO A 161 -35.49 -8.30 -2.27
CA PRO A 161 -36.22 -8.13 -3.52
C PRO A 161 -36.70 -6.68 -3.67
N ASP A 162 -36.38 -6.06 -4.79
CA ASP A 162 -36.86 -4.73 -5.20
C ASP A 162 -38.39 -4.68 -5.36
N PRO A 163 -39.01 -3.54 -5.06
CA PRO A 163 -40.12 -3.05 -5.85
C PRO A 163 -39.68 -1.83 -6.69
N ILE A 164 -39.85 -2.00 -7.99
CA ILE A 164 -39.72 -1.04 -9.08
C ILE A 164 -40.22 0.38 -8.72
N SER A 165 -39.38 1.40 -8.93
CA SER A 165 -39.82 2.73 -9.33
C SER A 165 -38.73 3.51 -10.06
N VAL A 166 -39.06 3.83 -11.31
CA VAL A 166 -38.42 4.78 -12.25
C VAL A 166 -38.33 6.17 -11.59
N VAL A 167 -37.21 6.93 -11.72
CA VAL A 167 -37.01 8.16 -12.55
C VAL A 167 -35.59 8.78 -12.34
N THR A 168 -34.88 8.99 -13.46
CA THR A 168 -33.82 10.00 -13.84
C THR A 168 -32.76 10.62 -12.90
N ALA A 169 -31.51 10.57 -13.41
CA ALA A 169 -30.48 11.62 -13.58
C ALA A 169 -29.41 11.92 -12.49
N GLY A 170 -28.13 11.86 -12.91
CA GLY A 170 -27.02 12.70 -12.41
C GLY A 170 -25.71 11.95 -12.06
N PRO A 171 -24.54 12.33 -12.63
CA PRO A 171 -23.27 11.64 -12.36
C PRO A 171 -22.56 12.27 -11.15
N SER A 172 -22.10 11.44 -10.20
CA SER A 172 -21.30 11.91 -9.06
C SER A 172 -19.87 11.38 -9.12
N VAL A 173 -19.01 12.29 -9.60
CA VAL A 173 -17.61 12.55 -9.27
C VAL A 173 -16.88 11.62 -8.27
N ASN A 174 -15.73 11.14 -8.74
CA ASN A 174 -14.42 11.02 -8.06
C ASN A 174 -14.39 10.55 -6.60
N ASN A 175 -13.84 9.35 -6.41
CA ASN A 175 -13.08 9.04 -5.19
C ASN A 175 -11.74 8.40 -5.56
N TYR A 176 -10.73 9.26 -5.68
CA TYR A 176 -9.32 8.89 -5.80
C TYR A 176 -8.86 8.29 -4.45
N MET A 177 -8.65 6.98 -4.38
CA MET A 177 -7.84 6.39 -3.31
C MET A 177 -6.37 6.70 -3.59
N THR A 178 -5.82 7.59 -2.77
CA THR A 178 -4.41 7.94 -2.70
C THR A 178 -3.58 6.69 -2.42
N GLY A 179 -2.57 6.48 -3.26
CA GLY A 179 -1.68 5.33 -3.23
C GLY A 179 -0.89 5.22 -1.94
N TRP A 180 -0.79 3.99 -1.45
CA TRP A 180 0.27 3.55 -0.56
C TRP A 180 1.38 3.01 -1.44
N VAL A 181 2.55 3.66 -1.37
CA VAL A 181 3.81 3.19 -1.96
C VAL A 181 4.83 3.14 -0.81
N PRO A 182 5.78 2.17 -0.84
CA PRO A 182 6.39 1.56 0.35
C PRO A 182 7.21 2.46 1.26
#